data_AF-Q12548-F1
#
_entry.id   AF-Q12548-F1
#
_cell.length_a   1.000
_cell.length_b   1.000
_cell.length_c   1.000
_cell.angle_alpha   90.00
_cell.angle_beta   90.00
_cell.angle_gamma   90.00
#
_symmetry.space_group_name_H-M   'P 1'
#
loop_
_entity.id
_entity.type
_entity.pdbx_description
1 polymer ?
#
loop_
_entity_poly.entity_id
_entity_poly.type
_entity_poly.pdbx_seq_one_letter_code
_entity_poly.pdbx_strand_id
1 'polypeptide(L)'
;NSSSVPLHGFHVHALGDTTNGCMSTGPHFNPTGKEHGAPQDENRHAGDLGNITAGADGVANVNVSDSQIPLTGAHSIIGRAVVVHADPDDLGKGGHELSKTTGNSNSSMDSCAHGIQGIL
;
A
#
# COMPACT_ATOMS: atom_id res chain seq x y z
N ASN A 1 6.66 -6.61 28.37
CA ASN A 1 5.55 -6.48 27.42
C ASN A 1 6.16 -6.38 26.03
N SER A 2 6.25 -7.48 25.29
CA SER A 2 6.70 -7.46 23.89
C SER A 2 5.45 -7.27 23.04
N SER A 3 4.91 -6.05 23.06
CA SER A 3 3.88 -5.66 22.10
C SER A 3 4.60 -5.51 20.77
N SER A 4 4.36 -6.42 19.83
CA SER A 4 4.79 -6.28 18.44
C SER A 4 4.43 -4.89 17.94
N VAL A 5 5.41 -4.17 17.37
CA VAL A 5 5.18 -2.82 16.86
C VAL A 5 4.13 -2.89 15.75
N PRO A 6 3.05 -2.08 15.80
CA PRO A 6 1.98 -2.17 14.81
C PRO A 6 2.51 -1.83 13.41
N LEU A 7 2.31 -2.79 12.50
CA LEU A 7 2.64 -2.68 11.08
C LEU A 7 1.36 -2.38 10.29
N HIS A 8 1.50 -1.53 9.29
CA HIS A 8 0.41 -1.10 8.44
C HIS A 8 0.82 -1.16 6.97
N GLY A 9 0.03 -1.85 6.13
CA GLY A 9 0.27 -1.88 4.69
C GLY A 9 0.30 -0.47 4.09
N PHE A 10 1.22 -0.21 3.17
CA PHE A 10 1.47 1.10 2.60
C PHE A 10 1.59 0.97 1.09
N HIS A 11 0.63 1.53 0.35
CA HIS A 11 0.51 1.29 -1.08
C HIS A 11 0.16 2.54 -1.86
N VAL A 12 0.64 2.61 -3.11
CA VAL A 12 0.09 3.51 -4.12
C VAL A 12 -1.04 2.78 -4.84
N HIS A 13 -2.23 3.35 -4.80
CA HIS A 13 -3.40 2.83 -5.50
C HIS A 13 -3.49 3.36 -6.94
N ALA A 14 -4.28 2.69 -7.78
CA ALA A 14 -4.36 2.98 -9.21
C ALA A 14 -4.96 4.36 -9.51
N LEU A 15 -5.87 4.86 -8.68
CA LEU A 15 -6.58 6.12 -8.91
C LEU A 15 -6.31 7.10 -7.77
N GLY A 16 -6.37 8.40 -8.08
CA GLY A 16 -6.42 9.50 -7.11
C GLY A 16 -7.85 9.93 -6.78
N ASP A 17 -8.84 9.09 -7.07
CA ASP A 17 -10.24 9.40 -6.78
C ASP A 17 -10.53 9.15 -5.30
N THR A 18 -10.85 10.23 -4.58
CA THR A 18 -11.16 10.24 -3.15
C THR A 18 -12.65 10.51 -2.87
N THR A 19 -13.51 10.48 -3.90
CA THR A 19 -14.93 10.84 -3.78
C THR A 19 -15.71 9.95 -2.81
N ASN A 20 -15.32 8.68 -2.68
CA ASN A 20 -15.86 7.75 -1.68
C ASN A 20 -14.74 7.23 -0.75
N GLY A 21 -13.88 8.16 -0.29
CA GLY A 21 -12.71 7.83 0.49
C GLY A 21 -11.80 6.86 -0.27
N CYS A 22 -11.31 5.83 0.42
CA CYS A 22 -10.41 4.85 -0.18
C CYS A 22 -11.05 3.85 -1.12
N MET A 23 -12.37 3.66 -1.04
CA MET A 23 -13.03 2.72 -1.94
C MET A 23 -12.88 3.15 -3.40
N SER A 24 -12.82 4.47 -3.64
CA SER A 24 -12.69 5.05 -4.99
C SER A 24 -11.28 4.98 -5.58
N THR A 25 -10.22 4.69 -4.80
CA THR A 25 -8.86 4.66 -5.36
C THR A 25 -8.55 3.41 -6.18
N GLY A 26 -9.43 2.41 -6.11
CA GLY A 26 -9.27 1.15 -6.83
C GLY A 26 -8.18 0.27 -6.21
N PRO A 27 -7.63 -0.70 -6.98
CA PRO A 27 -6.60 -1.63 -6.51
C PRO A 27 -5.23 -0.94 -6.40
N HIS A 28 -4.21 -1.69 -5.97
CA HIS A 28 -2.82 -1.22 -6.04
C HIS A 28 -2.44 -0.85 -7.47
N PHE A 29 -1.55 0.13 -7.63
CA PHE A 29 -1.04 0.52 -8.93
C PHE A 29 -0.19 -0.60 -9.55
N ASN A 30 -0.75 -1.29 -10.55
CA ASN A 30 -0.14 -2.45 -11.18
C ASN A 30 -0.08 -2.32 -12.72
N PRO A 31 0.79 -1.45 -13.27
CA PRO A 31 0.88 -1.24 -14.72
C PRO A 31 1.46 -2.43 -15.48
N THR A 32 2.11 -3.37 -14.80
CA THR A 32 2.81 -4.51 -15.41
C THR A 32 2.06 -5.84 -15.24
N GLY A 33 0.90 -5.84 -14.58
CA GLY A 33 0.06 -7.03 -14.42
C GLY A 33 0.69 -8.14 -13.57
N LYS A 34 1.50 -7.76 -12.56
CA LYS A 34 2.17 -8.68 -11.65
C LYS A 34 1.27 -9.09 -10.46
N GLU A 35 1.70 -10.07 -9.68
CA GLU A 35 1.08 -10.36 -8.38
C GLU A 35 1.60 -9.38 -7.31
N HIS A 36 0.87 -9.26 -6.20
CA HIS A 36 1.29 -8.53 -5.01
C HIS A 36 2.56 -9.14 -4.41
N GLY A 37 3.47 -8.30 -3.92
CA GLY A 37 4.72 -8.74 -3.31
C GLY A 37 5.37 -7.70 -2.40
N ALA A 38 6.51 -8.07 -1.81
CA ALA A 38 7.30 -7.11 -1.03
C ALA A 38 7.99 -6.09 -1.95
N PRO A 39 8.38 -4.90 -1.44
CA PRO A 39 9.08 -3.91 -2.26
C PRO A 39 10.37 -4.41 -2.93
N GLN A 40 11.07 -5.35 -2.29
CA GLN A 40 12.29 -5.94 -2.83
C GLN A 40 12.06 -7.10 -3.82
N ASP A 41 10.82 -7.57 -3.96
CA ASP A 41 10.51 -8.71 -4.81
C ASP A 41 10.49 -8.28 -6.30
N GLU A 42 10.97 -9.15 -7.20
CA GLU A 42 10.88 -8.90 -8.64
C GLU A 42 9.41 -8.97 -9.12
N ASN A 43 8.62 -9.87 -8.53
CA ASN A 43 7.19 -10.00 -8.75
C ASN A 43 6.43 -9.24 -7.64
N ARG A 44 6.02 -8.02 -7.96
CA ARG A 44 5.24 -7.10 -7.11
C ARG A 44 4.46 -6.14 -8.00
N HIS A 45 3.43 -5.49 -7.46
CA HIS A 45 2.88 -4.31 -8.10
C HIS A 45 3.86 -3.13 -7.98
N ALA A 46 3.73 -2.16 -8.89
CA ALA A 46 4.53 -0.94 -8.81
C ALA A 46 4.22 -0.15 -7.52
N GLY A 47 2.95 -0.16 -7.09
CA GLY A 47 2.50 0.52 -5.88
C GLY A 47 2.79 -0.18 -4.56
N ASP A 48 3.38 -1.38 -4.55
CA ASP A 48 3.63 -2.12 -3.31
C ASP A 48 4.85 -1.54 -2.56
N LEU A 49 4.61 -0.75 -1.50
CA LEU A 49 5.66 -0.16 -0.67
C LEU A 49 5.81 -0.87 0.69
N GLY A 50 5.10 -1.98 0.89
CA GLY A 50 5.24 -2.88 2.04
C GLY A 50 4.54 -2.36 3.28
N ASN A 51 5.23 -2.39 4.43
CA ASN A 51 4.67 -1.93 5.70
C ASN A 51 5.38 -0.68 6.21
N ILE A 52 4.61 0.20 6.85
CA ILE A 52 5.13 1.24 7.74
C ILE A 52 4.87 0.86 9.19
N THR A 53 5.68 1.44 10.07
CA THR A 53 5.66 1.14 11.50
C THR A 53 5.21 2.36 12.27
N ALA A 54 4.08 2.25 12.99
CA ALA A 54 3.64 3.31 13.89
C ALA A 54 4.32 3.18 15.26
N GLY A 55 4.85 4.29 15.78
CA GLY A 55 5.41 4.38 17.12
C GLY A 55 4.36 4.22 18.22
N ALA A 56 4.80 4.19 19.48
CA ALA A 56 3.89 4.09 20.63
C ALA A 56 2.95 5.31 20.79
N ASP A 57 3.28 6.42 20.14
CA ASP A 57 2.47 7.64 20.03
C ASP A 57 1.48 7.60 18.86
N GLY A 58 1.45 6.51 18.07
CA GLY A 58 0.63 6.37 16.88
C GLY A 58 1.20 7.06 15.64
N VAL A 59 2.42 7.59 15.69
CA VAL A 59 3.04 8.30 14.56
C VAL A 59 3.99 7.38 13.79
N ALA A 60 3.82 7.29 12.48
CA ALA A 60 4.76 6.61 11.59
C ALA A 60 5.63 7.65 10.85
N ASN A 61 6.93 7.64 11.12
CA ASN A 61 7.90 8.43 10.35
C ASN A 61 8.37 7.59 9.15
N VAL A 62 7.88 7.94 7.95
CA VAL A 62 8.10 7.14 6.73
C VAL A 62 9.21 7.75 5.89
N ASN A 63 10.23 6.93 5.56
CA ASN A 63 11.26 7.26 4.57
C ASN A 63 11.45 6.04 3.67
N VAL A 64 10.88 6.11 2.45
CA VAL A 64 10.89 5.03 1.47
C VAL A 64 11.53 5.56 0.19
N SER A 65 12.43 4.76 -0.39
CA SER A 65 13.02 4.98 -1.70
C SER A 65 12.73 3.75 -2.55
N ASP A 66 12.15 3.97 -3.73
CA ASP A 66 11.63 2.90 -4.55
C ASP A 66 11.77 3.24 -6.04
N SER A 67 12.15 2.24 -6.85
CA SER A 67 12.46 2.42 -8.27
C SER A 67 11.28 2.17 -9.20
N GLN A 68 10.13 1.72 -8.69
CA GLN A 68 8.93 1.40 -9.48
C GLN A 68 7.85 2.49 -9.42
N ILE A 69 8.09 3.58 -8.68
CA ILE A 69 7.14 4.70 -8.52
C ILE A 69 7.67 6.02 -9.12
N PRO A 70 7.89 6.09 -10.45
CA PRO A 70 8.40 7.32 -11.07
C PRO A 70 7.40 8.47 -10.92
N LEU A 71 7.91 9.71 -10.87
CA LEU A 71 7.08 10.92 -10.82
C LEU A 71 6.76 11.48 -12.22
N THR A 72 7.27 10.84 -13.28
CA THR A 72 7.07 11.26 -14.68
C THR A 72 6.90 10.05 -15.61
N GLY A 73 6.45 10.29 -16.84
CA GLY A 73 6.24 9.25 -17.85
C GLY A 73 4.93 8.48 -17.70
N ALA A 74 4.76 7.43 -18.51
CA ALA A 74 3.51 6.67 -18.62
C ALA A 74 3.11 5.93 -17.32
N HIS A 75 4.08 5.63 -16.46
CA HIS A 75 3.88 4.98 -15.17
C HIS A 75 3.95 5.95 -13.98
N SER A 76 3.80 7.25 -14.23
CA SER A 76 3.83 8.25 -13.16
C SER A 76 2.80 7.94 -12.07
N ILE A 77 3.21 8.14 -10.82
CA ILE A 77 2.32 8.09 -9.64
C ILE A 77 1.66 9.43 -9.32
N ILE A 78 2.07 10.52 -9.99
CA ILE A 78 1.37 11.82 -9.86
C ILE A 78 -0.09 11.66 -10.29
N GLY A 79 -1.02 12.17 -9.48
CA GLY A 79 -2.46 12.03 -9.65
C GLY A 79 -3.06 10.73 -9.11
N ARG A 80 -2.26 9.87 -8.45
CA ARG A 80 -2.72 8.66 -7.74
C ARG A 80 -2.82 8.92 -6.24
N ALA A 81 -3.38 7.97 -5.50
CA ALA A 81 -3.46 8.04 -4.05
C ALA A 81 -2.45 7.12 -3.37
N VAL A 82 -1.88 7.60 -2.28
CA VAL A 82 -1.19 6.78 -1.29
C VAL A 82 -2.19 6.38 -0.20
N VAL A 83 -2.17 5.11 0.18
CA VAL A 83 -3.08 4.50 1.16
C VAL A 83 -2.26 3.84 2.27
N VAL A 84 -2.67 4.08 3.51
CA VAL A 84 -2.18 3.36 4.69
C VAL A 84 -3.30 2.48 5.24
N HIS A 85 -3.05 1.18 5.29
CA HIS A 85 -4.01 0.17 5.70
C HIS A 85 -4.10 -0.01 7.23
N ALA A 86 -5.19 -0.64 7.67
CA ALA A 86 -5.37 -1.01 9.07
C ALA A 86 -4.42 -2.13 9.48
N ASP A 87 -4.38 -3.18 8.65
CA ASP A 87 -3.67 -4.42 8.94
C ASP A 87 -2.29 -4.44 8.29
N PRO A 88 -1.36 -5.28 8.80
CA PRO A 88 -0.09 -5.54 8.15
C PRO A 88 -0.28 -6.14 6.76
N ASP A 89 0.54 -5.70 5.82
CA ASP A 89 0.75 -6.38 4.54
C ASP A 89 1.59 -7.65 4.77
N ASP A 90 1.08 -8.81 4.35
CA ASP A 90 1.74 -10.11 4.42
C ASP A 90 2.83 -10.32 3.34
N LEU A 91 3.03 -9.33 2.49
CA LEU A 91 4.03 -9.26 1.41
C LEU A 91 3.86 -10.36 0.36
N GLY A 92 2.63 -10.82 0.15
CA GLY A 92 2.29 -11.90 -0.77
C GLY A 92 2.68 -13.28 -0.26
N LYS A 93 2.96 -13.41 1.04
CA LYS A 93 3.58 -14.59 1.67
C LYS A 93 2.71 -15.21 2.77
N GLY A 94 1.51 -14.66 3.03
CA GLY A 94 0.60 -15.14 4.08
C GLY A 94 -0.13 -16.45 3.76
N GLY A 95 -0.21 -16.85 2.50
CA GLY A 95 -0.94 -18.06 2.07
C GLY A 95 -2.47 -17.92 2.09
N HIS A 96 -2.99 -16.71 2.30
CA HIS A 96 -4.40 -16.39 2.15
C HIS A 96 -4.75 -16.13 0.68
N GLU A 97 -6.01 -16.32 0.28
CA GLU A 97 -6.45 -16.08 -1.11
C GLU A 97 -6.19 -14.64 -1.57
N LEU A 98 -6.24 -13.68 -0.64
CA LEU A 98 -5.96 -12.27 -0.90
C LEU A 98 -4.48 -11.88 -0.80
N SER A 99 -3.59 -12.77 -0.35
CA SER A 99 -2.16 -12.47 -0.19
C SER A 99 -1.55 -12.01 -1.52
N LYS A 100 -1.88 -12.70 -2.62
CA LYS A 100 -1.35 -12.41 -3.97
C LYS A 100 -1.99 -11.20 -4.65
N THR A 101 -3.02 -10.61 -4.06
CA THR A 101 -3.72 -9.44 -4.63
C THR A 101 -3.54 -8.17 -3.82
N THR A 102 -3.52 -8.27 -2.49
CA THR A 102 -3.55 -7.11 -1.59
C THR A 102 -2.65 -7.28 -0.37
N GLY A 103 -1.90 -8.37 -0.28
CA GLY A 103 -1.14 -8.70 0.93
C GLY A 103 -2.02 -8.96 2.14
N ASN A 104 -3.33 -9.14 1.93
CA ASN A 104 -4.33 -9.29 2.99
C ASN A 104 -4.39 -8.12 4.00
N SER A 105 -3.88 -6.93 3.66
CA SER A 105 -3.91 -5.75 4.54
C SER A 105 -5.26 -5.04 4.59
N ASN A 106 -6.21 -5.49 3.76
CA ASN A 106 -7.53 -4.89 3.55
C ASN A 106 -8.67 -5.78 4.07
N SER A 107 -8.44 -6.54 5.14
CA SER A 107 -9.39 -7.54 5.63
C SER A 107 -10.74 -6.94 6.09
N SER A 108 -10.75 -5.65 6.39
CA SER A 108 -11.94 -4.86 6.69
C SER A 108 -12.34 -3.99 5.50
N MET A 109 -13.65 -3.91 5.22
CA MET A 109 -14.26 -3.12 4.13
C MET A 109 -13.85 -1.64 4.15
N ASP A 110 -13.43 -1.14 5.32
CA ASP A 110 -12.83 0.18 5.52
C ASP A 110 -11.30 0.10 5.49
N SER A 111 -10.74 -0.38 4.38
CA SER A 111 -9.33 -0.80 4.32
C SER A 111 -8.31 0.32 4.55
N CYS A 112 -8.74 1.57 4.72
CA CYS A 112 -7.91 2.73 5.06
C CYS A 112 -8.18 3.26 6.46
N ALA A 113 -7.78 2.52 7.48
CA ALA A 113 -7.93 3.02 8.86
C ALA A 113 -7.09 4.29 9.12
N HIS A 114 -5.98 4.49 8.40
CA HIS A 114 -5.00 5.52 8.75
C HIS A 114 -4.91 6.68 7.76
N GLY A 115 -5.44 6.53 6.54
CA GLY A 115 -5.66 7.68 5.66
C GLY A 115 -5.35 7.43 4.20
N ILE A 116 -5.64 8.48 3.43
CA ILE A 116 -5.48 8.56 1.99
C ILE A 116 -4.97 9.95 1.62
N GLN A 117 -3.98 10.01 0.74
CA GLN A 117 -3.46 11.28 0.25
C GLN A 117 -3.23 11.20 -1.26
N GLY A 118 -3.81 12.15 -2.00
CA GLY A 118 -3.49 12.33 -3.42
C GLY A 118 -2.05 12.83 -3.58
N ILE A 119 -1.33 12.26 -4.54
CA ILE A 119 0.01 12.67 -4.95
C ILE A 119 -0.17 13.78 -6.00
N LEU A 120 0.27 15.00 -5.68
CA LEU A 120 0.16 16.19 -6.54
C LEU A 120 1.45 16.45 -7.31
#